data_AF-A0A958LAH3-F1
#
_entry.id   AF-A0A958LAH3-F1
#
_cell.length_a   1.000
_cell.length_b   1.000
_cell.length_c   1.000
_cell.angle_alpha   90.00
_cell.angle_beta   90.00
_cell.angle_gamma   90.00
#
_symmetry.space_group_name_H-M   'P 1'
#
loop_
_entity.id
_entity.type
_entity.pdbx_description
1 polymer ?
#
loop_
_entity_poly.entity_id
_entity_poly.type
_entity_poly.pdbx_seq_one_letter_code
_entity_poly.pdbx_strand_id
1 'polypeptide(L)' 'DVTEIMCSKPFLVHLEGSIRELVDSVISEKLEFVVIVDESHQAIKVISTHNILEYMMKNCSQPNLGNIKNLLENAPDL' A
#
# COMPACT_ATOMS: atom_id res chain seq x y z
N ASP A 1 -16.81 20.89 9.95
CA ASP A 1 -15.36 20.77 9.80
C ASP A 1 -15.07 19.29 9.55
N VAL A 2 -14.34 18.93 8.48
CA VAL A 2 -14.10 17.50 8.18
C VAL A 2 -13.02 16.90 9.09
N THR A 3 -12.24 17.73 9.78
CA THR A 3 -11.18 17.26 10.70
C THR A 3 -11.74 16.43 11.87
N GLU A 4 -13.01 16.64 12.24
CA GLU A 4 -13.69 15.90 13.31
C GLU A 4 -13.99 14.44 12.96
N ILE A 5 -14.00 14.10 11.67
CA ILE A 5 -14.30 12.75 11.16
C ILE A 5 -13.13 12.09 10.43
N MET A 6 -12.01 12.81 10.27
CA MET A 6 -10.81 12.30 9.60
C MET A 6 -9.93 11.49 10.55
N CYS A 7 -9.28 10.46 10.02
CA CYS A 7 -8.23 9.76 10.75
C CYS A 7 -7.03 10.70 10.94
N SER A 8 -6.69 11.00 12.19
CA SER A 8 -5.58 11.90 12.53
C SER A 8 -4.19 11.32 12.25
N LYS A 9 -4.09 10.00 12.07
CA LYS A 9 -2.83 9.27 11.87
C LYS A 9 -3.03 8.12 10.89
N PRO A 10 -3.14 8.41 9.58
CA PRO A 10 -3.18 7.35 8.57
C PRO A 10 -1.88 6.55 8.58
N PHE A 11 -1.96 5.27 8.24
CA PHE A 11 -0.77 4.45 8.04
C PHE A 11 -0.14 4.82 6.70
N LEU A 12 1.13 5.25 6.75
CA LEU A 12 1.88 5.73 5.59
C LEU A 12 2.97 4.73 5.23
N VAL A 13 3.13 4.45 3.94
CA VAL A 13 4.21 3.60 3.43
C VAL A 13 4.92 4.31 2.28
N HIS A 14 6.23 4.24 2.27
CA HIS A 14 7.05 4.86 1.24
C HIS A 14 7.00 4.07 -0.07
N LEU A 15 6.98 4.76 -1.22
CA LEU A 15 6.91 4.16 -2.56
C LEU A 15 8.04 3.13 -2.83
N GLU A 16 9.22 3.39 -2.30
CA GLU A 16 10.39 2.49 -2.45
C GLU A 16 10.40 1.35 -1.40
N GLY A 17 9.39 1.28 -0.54
CA GLY A 17 9.24 0.25 0.49
C GLY A 17 9.00 -1.14 -0.07
N SER A 18 9.24 -2.15 0.76
CA SER A 18 9.04 -3.56 0.40
C SER A 18 7.56 -3.93 0.36
N ILE A 19 7.13 -4.66 -0.67
CA ILE A 19 5.76 -5.23 -0.71
C ILE A 19 5.56 -6.20 0.45
N ARG A 20 6.61 -6.93 0.85
CA ARG A 20 6.52 -7.86 1.98
C ARG A 20 6.18 -7.13 3.28
N GLU A 21 6.90 -6.05 3.57
CA GLU A 21 6.68 -5.26 4.78
C GLU A 21 5.30 -4.58 4.76
N LEU A 22 4.84 -4.13 3.59
CA LEU A 22 3.48 -3.64 3.40
C LEU A 22 2.44 -4.71 3.75
N VAL A 23 2.58 -5.93 3.22
CA VAL A 23 1.66 -7.04 3.49
C VAL A 23 1.69 -7.43 4.97
N ASP A 24 2.88 -7.55 5.56
CA ASP A 24 3.05 -7.88 6.98
C ASP A 24 2.35 -6.82 7.85
N SER A 25 2.50 -5.53 7.53
CA SER A 25 1.86 -4.42 8.25
C SER A 25 0.34 -4.43 8.10
N VAL A 26 -0.17 -4.69 6.90
CA VAL A 26 -1.62 -4.77 6.64
C VAL A 26 -2.26 -5.88 7.46
N ILE A 27 -1.59 -7.03 7.57
CA ILE A 27 -2.07 -8.17 8.36
C ILE A 27 -1.98 -7.87 9.86
N SER A 28 -0.83 -7.37 10.34
CA SER A 28 -0.61 -7.17 11.78
C SER A 28 -1.49 -6.05 12.35
N GLU A 29 -1.60 -4.93 11.64
CA GLU A 29 -2.35 -3.76 12.06
C GLU A 29 -3.82 -3.80 11.61
N LYS A 30 -4.23 -4.85 10.88
CA LYS A 30 -5.59 -5.04 10.32
C LYS A 30 -6.05 -3.82 9.52
N LEU A 31 -5.18 -3.31 8.67
CA LEU A 31 -5.45 -2.12 7.88
C LEU A 31 -6.47 -2.43 6.79
N GLU A 32 -7.39 -1.50 6.55
CA GLU A 32 -8.28 -1.55 5.38
C GLU A 32 -7.68 -0.78 4.20
N PHE A 33 -6.93 0.29 4.50
CA PHE A 33 -6.30 1.18 3.53
C PHE A 33 -4.90 1.58 3.98
N VAL A 34 -4.02 1.80 3.00
CA VAL A 34 -2.67 2.30 3.19
C VAL A 34 -2.43 3.47 2.25
N VAL A 35 -1.81 4.53 2.76
CA VAL A 35 -1.41 5.68 1.96
C VAL A 35 0.04 5.51 1.51
N ILE A 36 0.25 5.52 0.20
CA ILE A 36 1.58 5.48 -0.42
C ILE A 36 2.08 6.91 -0.57
N VAL A 37 3.28 7.17 -0.06
CA VAL A 37 3.93 8.49 -0.10
C VAL A 37 5.27 8.45 -0.82
N ASP A 38 5.68 9.60 -1.38
CA ASP A 38 7.00 9.80 -1.96
C ASP A 38 8.05 10.25 -0.91
N GLU A 39 9.28 10.51 -1.37
CA GLU A 39 10.39 11.01 -0.54
C GLU A 39 10.07 12.35 0.13
N SER A 40 9.24 13.18 -0.51
CA SER A 40 8.78 14.47 0.02
C SER A 40 7.56 14.35 0.93
N HIS A 41 7.19 13.11 1.31
CA HIS A 41 6.03 12.77 2.14
C HIS A 41 4.70 13.24 1.53
N GLN A 42 4.64 13.41 0.21
CA GLN A 42 3.41 13.70 -0.49
C GLN A 42 2.67 12.41 -0.78
N ALA A 43 1.35 12.41 -0.56
CA ALA A 43 0.51 11.27 -0.89
C ALA A 43 0.43 11.09 -2.41
N ILE A 44 0.87 9.93 -2.90
CA ILE A 44 0.78 9.55 -4.31
C ILE A 44 -0.52 8.79 -4.55
N LYS A 45 -0.85 7.84 -3.66
CA LYS A 45 -1.96 6.91 -3.87
C LYS A 45 -2.49 6.36 -2.54
N VAL A 46 -3.75 5.94 -2.53
CA VAL A 46 -4.33 5.12 -1.47
C VAL A 46 -4.64 3.76 -2.06
N ILE A 47 -4.19 2.69 -1.40
CA ILE A 47 -4.48 1.32 -1.81
C ILE A 47 -5.24 0.61 -0.69
N SER A 48 -6.25 -0.18 -1.06
CA SER A 48 -6.96 -1.02 -0.10
C SER A 48 -6.26 -2.36 0.08
N THR A 49 -6.56 -3.03 1.18
CA THR A 49 -6.13 -4.42 1.41
C THR A 49 -6.63 -5.36 0.30
N HIS A 50 -7.80 -5.08 -0.29
CA HIS A 50 -8.29 -5.83 -1.44
C HIS A 50 -7.34 -5.71 -2.65
N ASN A 51 -6.87 -4.50 -2.95
CA ASN A 51 -5.93 -4.25 -4.04
C ASN A 51 -4.62 -5.03 -3.85
N ILE A 52 -4.11 -5.04 -2.61
CA ILE A 52 -2.89 -5.77 -2.24
C ILE A 52 -3.09 -7.27 -2.43
N LEU A 53 -4.20 -7.84 -1.92
CA LEU A 53 -4.51 -9.26 -2.07
C LEU A 53 -4.67 -9.66 -3.54
N GLU A 54 -5.34 -8.85 -4.34
CA GLU A 54 -5.50 -9.10 -5.77
C GLU A 54 -4.14 -9.15 -6.49
N TYR A 55 -3.25 -8.20 -6.20
CA TYR A 55 -1.89 -8.20 -6.72
C TYR A 55 -1.11 -9.46 -6.29
N MET A 56 -1.21 -9.84 -5.03
CA MET A 56 -0.55 -11.05 -4.49
C MET A 56 -1.06 -12.32 -5.18
N MET A 57 -2.37 -12.43 -5.42
CA MET A 57 -2.96 -13.58 -6.12
C MET A 57 -2.48 -13.67 -7.57
N LYS A 58 -2.42 -12.54 -8.29
CA LYS A 58 -1.92 -12.49 -9.67
C LYS A 58 -0.45 -12.89 -9.78
N ASN A 59 0.33 -12.60 -8.74
CA ASN A 59 1.78 -12.81 -8.74
C ASN A 59 2.23 -13.93 -7.79
N CYS A 60 1.32 -14.83 -7.38
CA CYS A 60 1.64 -15.90 -6.42
C CYS A 60 2.74 -16.87 -6.91
N SER A 61 2.97 -16.92 -8.22
CA SER A 61 4.03 -17.71 -8.86
C SER A 61 5.39 -17.00 -8.87
N GLN A 62 5.46 -15.72 -8.48
CA GLN A 62 6.69 -14.94 -8.49
C GLN A 62 7.35 -14.96 -7.10
N PRO A 63 8.56 -15.54 -6.96
CA PRO A 63 9.23 -15.63 -5.66
C PRO A 63 9.76 -14.29 -5.13
N ASN A 64 9.77 -13.25 -5.96
CA ASN A 64 10.20 -11.91 -5.59
C ASN A 64 9.22 -10.87 -6.15
N LEU A 65 8.37 -10.33 -5.28
CA LEU A 65 7.39 -9.30 -5.62
C LEU A 65 8.04 -7.92 -5.78
N GLY A 66 9.28 -7.73 -5.31
CA GLY A 66 10.01 -6.47 -5.38
C GLY A 66 9.47 -5.41 -4.42
N ASN A 67 9.47 -4.15 -4.88
CA ASN A 67 9.06 -2.99 -4.09
C ASN A 67 7.67 -2.47 -4.50
N ILE A 68 7.14 -1.56 -3.70
CA ILE A 68 5.79 -1.01 -3.88
C ILE A 68 5.65 -0.27 -5.22
N LYS A 69 6.71 0.34 -5.72
CA LYS A 69 6.73 0.92 -7.06
C LYS A 69 6.35 -0.10 -8.15
N ASN A 70 6.88 -1.32 -8.08
CA ASN A 70 6.50 -2.39 -9.02
C ASN A 70 5.00 -2.73 -8.92
N LEU A 71 4.42 -2.71 -7.72
CA LEU A 71 2.98 -2.90 -7.54
C LEU A 71 2.18 -1.83 -8.26
N LEU A 72 2.59 -0.56 -8.16
CA LEU A 72 1.88 0.55 -8.81
C LEU A 72 2.04 0.55 -10.33
N GLU A 73 3.22 0.19 -10.86
CA GLU A 73 3.48 0.17 -12.29
C GLU A 73 2.76 -0.98 -13.01
N ASN A 74 2.67 -2.16 -12.37
CA ASN A 74 2.06 -3.35 -12.97
C ASN A 74 0.55 -3.46 -12.70
N ALA A 75 0.02 -2.55 -11.89
CA ALA A 75 -1.39 -2.53 -11.55
C ALA A 75 -1.88 -1.07 -11.44
N PRO A 76 -1.87 -0.32 -12.56
CA PRO A 76 -2.18 1.12 -12.57
C PRO A 76 -3.62 1.41 -12.14
N ASP A 77 -4.53 0.46 -12.39
CA ASP A 77 -5.96 0.53 -12.04
C ASP A 77 -6.27 0.15 -10.57
N LEU A 78 -5.26 -0.26 -9.79
CA LEU A 78 -5.40 -0.38 -8.33
C LEU A 78 -5.50 0.98 -7.65
#